data_AF-A0A2N9GQR1-F1
#
_entry.id   AF-A0A2N9GQR1-F1
#
_cell.length_a   1.000
_cell.length_b   1.000
_cell.length_c   1.000
_cell.angle_alpha   90.00
_cell.angle_beta   90.00
_cell.angle_gamma   90.00
#
_symmetry.space_group_name_H-M   'P 1'
#
loop_
_entity.id
_entity.type
_entity.pdbx_description
1 polymer ?
#
loop_
_entity_poly.entity_id
_entity_poly.type
_entity_poly.pdbx_seq_one_letter_code
_entity_poly.pdbx_strand_id
1 'polypeptide(L)'
;MKMRSFQLRLVVAVIVAVVLLCHAPTEVKASTSTTAFVQNVVYSNKIAVFSKSYCPYCKRAKHIFSELHEQPFVVELDLRDDGAEIQDVLLDLVGRHTVPQVPQVLCEWEAYWVALMISKLRS
;
A
#
# COMPACT_ATOMS: atom_id res chain seq x y z
N MET A 1 0.25 -10.59 -52.01
CA MET A 1 0.62 -10.11 -50.66
C MET A 1 -0.51 -10.31 -49.63
N LYS A 2 -1.06 -11.53 -49.48
CA LYS A 2 -2.16 -11.86 -48.53
C LYS A 2 -1.74 -12.82 -47.40
N MET A 3 -0.52 -13.35 -47.50
CA MET A 3 -0.01 -14.41 -46.63
C MET A 3 0.60 -13.86 -45.32
N ARG A 4 1.23 -12.67 -45.35
CA ARG A 4 1.79 -12.00 -44.17
C ARG A 4 0.73 -11.40 -43.24
N SER A 5 -0.40 -10.93 -43.79
CA SER A 5 -1.53 -10.41 -43.02
C SER A 5 -2.29 -11.50 -42.27
N PHE A 6 -2.32 -12.73 -42.80
CA PHE A 6 -2.98 -13.86 -42.16
C PHE A 6 -2.15 -14.39 -40.97
N GLN A 7 -0.84 -14.53 -41.16
CA GLN A 7 0.10 -14.89 -40.10
C GLN A 7 0.09 -13.87 -38.95
N LEU A 8 0.07 -12.57 -39.28
CA LEU A 8 0.02 -11.51 -38.26
C LEU A 8 -1.30 -11.51 -37.47
N ARG A 9 -2.44 -11.78 -38.13
CA ARG A 9 -3.75 -11.91 -37.46
C ARG A 9 -3.80 -13.12 -36.52
N LEU A 10 -3.22 -14.24 -36.94
CA LEU A 10 -3.14 -15.46 -36.12
C LEU A 10 -2.29 -15.20 -34.87
N VAL A 11 -1.13 -14.55 -35.02
CA VAL A 11 -0.24 -14.22 -33.89
C VAL A 11 -0.89 -13.25 -32.92
N VAL A 12 -1.55 -12.19 -33.41
CA VAL A 12 -2.27 -11.24 -32.54
C VAL A 12 -3.43 -11.93 -31.81
N ALA A 13 -4.19 -12.80 -32.48
CA ALA A 13 -5.28 -13.55 -31.84
C ALA A 13 -4.77 -14.50 -30.75
N VAL A 14 -3.63 -15.17 -30.97
CA VAL A 14 -2.99 -16.03 -29.96
C VAL A 14 -2.49 -15.21 -28.77
N ILE A 15 -1.86 -14.05 -29.01
CA ILE A 15 -1.41 -13.15 -27.93
C ILE A 15 -2.60 -12.64 -27.12
N VAL A 16 -3.69 -12.21 -27.75
CA VAL A 16 -4.91 -11.76 -27.06
C VAL A 16 -5.55 -12.90 -26.27
N ALA A 17 -5.62 -14.11 -26.83
CA ALA A 17 -6.14 -15.27 -26.12
C ALA A 17 -5.27 -15.67 -24.91
N VAL A 18 -3.94 -15.60 -25.04
CA VAL A 18 -3.00 -15.84 -23.93
C VAL A 18 -3.14 -14.76 -22.87
N VAL A 19 -3.23 -13.48 -23.24
CA VAL A 19 -3.46 -12.37 -22.28
C VAL A 19 -4.80 -12.54 -21.55
N LEU A 20 -5.87 -12.93 -22.25
CA LEU A 20 -7.17 -13.19 -21.63
C LEU A 20 -7.17 -14.41 -20.70
N LEU A 21 -6.40 -15.45 -21.03
CA LEU A 21 -6.25 -16.64 -20.18
C LEU A 21 -5.29 -16.40 -19.00
N CYS A 22 -4.31 -15.50 -19.16
CA CYS A 22 -3.37 -15.11 -18.10
C CYS A 22 -3.96 -14.10 -17.12
N HIS A 23 -5.03 -13.39 -17.47
CA HIS A 23 -5.84 -12.63 -16.53
C HIS A 23 -6.84 -13.55 -15.79
N ALA A 24 -6.35 -14.67 -15.24
CA ALA A 24 -7.07 -15.30 -14.16
C ALA A 24 -7.22 -14.22 -13.07
N PRO A 25 -8.45 -13.83 -12.70
CA PRO A 25 -8.63 -12.93 -11.57
C PRO A 25 -8.02 -13.66 -10.39
N THR A 26 -6.90 -13.15 -9.88
CA THR A 26 -6.37 -13.58 -8.60
C THR A 26 -7.51 -13.42 -7.61
N GLU A 27 -7.96 -14.54 -7.04
CA GLU A 27 -8.90 -14.60 -5.93
C GLU A 27 -8.52 -13.54 -4.90
N VAL A 28 -9.23 -12.40 -4.94
CA VAL A 28 -9.10 -11.37 -3.92
C VAL A 28 -9.85 -11.93 -2.72
N LYS A 29 -9.11 -12.52 -1.79
CA LYS A 29 -9.62 -12.95 -0.49
C LYS A 29 -10.18 -11.73 0.25
N ALA A 30 -11.46 -11.45 0.09
CA ALA A 30 -12.24 -10.46 0.82
C ALA A 30 -13.11 -11.19 1.86
N SER A 31 -13.53 -10.67 3.02
CA SER A 31 -13.54 -9.31 3.56
C SER A 31 -13.80 -9.44 5.08
N THR A 32 -12.80 -9.20 5.93
CA THR A 32 -13.09 -8.78 7.31
C THR A 32 -13.35 -7.26 7.29
N SER A 33 -14.21 -6.75 8.18
CA SER A 33 -14.45 -5.30 8.33
C SER A 33 -13.14 -4.52 8.47
N THR A 34 -12.18 -5.11 9.16
CA THR A 34 -10.85 -4.60 9.45
C THR A 34 -9.98 -4.49 8.18
N THR A 35 -9.97 -5.51 7.31
CA THR A 35 -9.25 -5.43 6.02
C THR A 35 -9.82 -4.36 5.12
N ALA A 36 -11.15 -4.26 5.03
CA ALA A 36 -11.80 -3.21 4.24
C ALA A 36 -11.48 -1.81 4.79
N PHE A 37 -11.44 -1.66 6.12
CA PHE A 37 -11.05 -0.40 6.75
C PHE A 37 -9.60 -0.02 6.43
N VAL A 38 -8.65 -0.93 6.59
CA VAL A 38 -7.23 -0.67 6.28
C VAL A 38 -7.07 -0.30 4.81
N GLN A 39 -7.67 -1.06 3.90
CA GLN A 39 -7.66 -0.74 2.48
C GLN A 39 -8.27 0.65 2.22
N ASN A 40 -9.43 0.96 2.78
CA ASN A 40 -10.06 2.28 2.60
C ASN A 40 -9.16 3.42 3.10
N VAL A 41 -8.61 3.31 4.31
CA VAL A 41 -7.69 4.32 4.85
C VAL A 41 -6.51 4.54 3.93
N VAL A 42 -5.95 3.46 3.40
CA VAL A 42 -4.76 3.50 2.56
C VAL A 42 -5.04 4.01 1.14
N TYR A 43 -6.19 3.68 0.55
CA TYR A 43 -6.58 4.17 -0.78
C TYR A 43 -7.18 5.58 -0.77
N SER A 44 -7.82 5.99 0.32
CA SER A 44 -8.50 7.30 0.43
C SER A 44 -7.56 8.43 0.84
N ASN A 45 -6.39 8.12 1.40
CA ASN A 45 -5.44 9.12 1.89
C ASN A 45 -4.12 9.04 1.13
N LYS A 46 -3.55 10.21 0.76
CA LYS A 46 -2.23 10.31 0.12
C LYS A 46 -1.13 9.69 0.98
N ILE A 47 -1.19 9.92 2.29
CA ILE A 47 -0.25 9.40 3.28
C ILE A 47 -1.07 8.89 4.47
N ALA A 48 -0.96 7.60 4.77
CA ALA A 48 -1.57 6.98 5.95
C ALA A 48 -0.46 6.49 6.90
N VAL A 49 -0.60 6.78 8.18
CA VAL A 49 0.37 6.41 9.23
C VAL A 49 -0.35 5.67 10.34
N PHE A 50 0.02 4.41 10.55
CA PHE A 50 -0.47 3.61 11.67
C PHE A 50 0.53 3.74 12.84
N SER A 51 0.00 4.20 13.97
CA SER A 51 0.77 4.69 15.13
C SER A 51 0.22 4.07 16.43
N LYS A 52 1.01 4.20 17.50
CA LYS A 52 0.54 4.04 18.88
C LYS A 52 0.86 5.30 19.68
N SER A 53 -0.08 5.80 20.46
CA SER A 53 0.00 7.12 21.12
C SER A 53 1.22 7.25 22.05
N TYR A 54 1.61 6.15 22.70
CA TYR A 54 2.74 6.10 23.64
C TYR A 54 4.11 5.95 22.95
N CYS A 55 4.17 5.64 21.65
CA CYS A 55 5.41 5.26 21.00
C CYS A 55 6.30 6.48 20.65
N PRO A 56 7.55 6.55 21.14
CA PRO A 56 8.45 7.67 20.86
C PRO A 56 8.83 7.78 19.38
N TYR A 57 8.97 6.65 18.67
CA TYR A 57 9.27 6.64 17.23
C TYR A 57 8.10 7.17 16.40
N CYS A 58 6.85 6.90 16.81
CA CYS A 58 5.67 7.44 16.14
C CYS A 58 5.57 8.96 16.29
N LYS A 59 5.92 9.50 17.47
CA LYS A 59 6.00 10.96 17.69
C LYS A 59 7.05 11.60 16.77
N ARG A 60 8.22 10.96 16.64
CA ARG A 60 9.27 11.42 15.72
C ARG A 60 8.81 11.43 14.26
N ALA A 61 8.14 10.36 13.81
CA ALA A 61 7.61 10.29 12.45
C ALA A 61 6.61 11.42 12.16
N LYS A 62 5.68 11.68 13.08
CA LYS A 62 4.72 12.81 12.96
C LYS A 62 5.41 14.17 12.92
N HIS A 63 6.47 14.36 13.71
CA HIS A 63 7.25 15.58 13.68
C HIS A 63 7.91 15.79 12.31
N ILE A 64 8.46 14.73 11.72
CA ILE A 64 9.07 14.81 10.38
C ILE A 64 8.03 15.19 9.32
N PHE A 65 6.84 14.62 9.37
CA PHE A 65 5.76 15.04 8.47
C PHE A 65 5.38 16.52 8.67
N SER A 66 5.37 17.00 9.92
CA SER A 66 5.16 18.42 10.21
C SER A 66 6.28 19.32 9.67
N GLU A 67 7.55 18.92 9.76
CA GLU A 67 8.68 19.67 9.16
C GLU A 67 8.54 19.76 7.64
N LEU A 68 8.02 18.70 7.03
CA LEU A 68 7.80 18.61 5.60
C LEU A 68 6.50 19.26 5.14
N HIS A 69 5.73 19.86 6.06
CA HIS A 69 4.44 20.51 5.81
C HIS A 69 3.40 19.58 5.14
N GLU A 70 3.54 18.27 5.37
CA GLU A 70 2.60 17.25 4.90
C GLU A 70 1.73 16.78 6.07
N GLN A 71 0.44 16.56 5.81
CA GLN A 71 -0.52 16.14 6.81
C GLN A 71 -0.92 14.68 6.57
N PRO A 72 -0.26 13.71 7.23
CA PRO A 72 -0.64 12.31 7.11
C PRO A 72 -1.94 12.03 7.87
N PHE A 73 -2.72 11.10 7.34
CA PHE A 73 -3.83 10.51 8.07
C PHE A 73 -3.29 9.53 9.12
N VAL A 74 -3.46 9.84 10.40
CA VAL A 74 -2.93 9.03 11.50
C VAL A 74 -4.03 8.15 12.09
N VAL A 75 -3.77 6.85 12.16
CA VAL A 75 -4.59 5.88 12.88
C VAL A 75 -3.85 5.42 14.13
N GLU A 76 -4.40 5.73 15.31
CA GLU A 76 -3.86 5.26 16.59
C GLU A 76 -4.46 3.89 16.93
N LEU A 77 -3.63 2.86 16.86
CA LEU A 77 -4.06 1.47 17.04
C LEU A 77 -4.34 1.13 18.50
N ASP A 78 -3.73 1.84 19.45
CA ASP A 78 -3.93 1.63 20.88
C ASP A 78 -5.22 2.26 21.42
N LEU A 79 -5.87 3.13 20.64
CA LEU A 79 -7.11 3.80 21.02
C LEU A 79 -8.35 3.15 20.39
N ARG A 80 -8.18 2.00 19.73
CA ARG A 80 -9.26 1.29 19.04
C ARG A 80 -9.31 -0.16 19.51
N ASP A 81 -10.52 -0.69 19.61
CA ASP A 81 -10.75 -2.07 20.02
C ASP A 81 -10.30 -3.08 18.93
N ASP A 82 -10.41 -2.69 17.66
CA ASP A 82 -9.97 -3.48 16.49
C ASP A 82 -8.46 -3.30 16.17
N GLY A 83 -7.71 -2.61 17.03
CA GLY A 83 -6.31 -2.28 16.80
C GLY A 83 -5.41 -3.50 16.56
N ALA A 84 -5.66 -4.60 17.27
CA ALA A 84 -4.91 -5.85 17.12
C ALA A 84 -5.15 -6.50 15.74
N GLU A 85 -6.42 -6.60 15.32
CA GLU A 85 -6.79 -7.12 14.02
C GLU A 85 -6.21 -6.27 12.88
N ILE A 86 -6.20 -4.95 13.05
CA ILE A 86 -5.56 -4.04 12.10
C ILE A 86 -4.06 -4.36 11.99
N GLN A 87 -3.37 -4.66 13.10
CA GLN A 87 -1.95 -5.03 13.05
C GLN A 87 -1.72 -6.34 12.29
N ASP A 88 -2.61 -7.32 12.42
CA ASP A 88 -2.52 -8.59 11.71
C ASP A 88 -2.73 -8.37 10.20
N VAL A 89 -3.73 -7.56 9.83
CA VAL A 89 -3.93 -7.17 8.42
C VAL A 89 -2.72 -6.41 7.87
N LEU A 90 -2.15 -5.48 8.65
CA LEU A 90 -0.96 -4.73 8.24
C LEU A 90 0.28 -5.63 8.14
N LEU A 91 0.37 -6.68 8.96
CA LEU A 91 1.41 -7.70 8.83
C LEU A 91 1.29 -8.42 7.48
N ASP A 92 0.08 -8.83 7.10
CA ASP A 92 -0.16 -9.48 5.81
C ASP A 92 0.14 -8.56 4.61
N LEU A 93 -0.12 -7.26 4.75
CA LEU A 93 0.08 -6.27 3.68
C LEU A 93 1.53 -5.77 3.56
N VAL A 94 2.22 -5.53 4.69
CA VAL A 94 3.54 -4.85 4.74
C VAL A 94 4.66 -5.78 5.20
N GLY A 95 4.33 -6.96 5.75
CA GLY A 95 5.29 -7.96 6.21
C GLY A 95 6.00 -7.61 7.53
N ARG A 96 5.47 -6.66 8.32
CA ARG A 96 6.02 -6.25 9.61
C ARG A 96 4.92 -6.03 10.64
N HIS A 97 5.22 -6.19 11.93
CA HIS A 97 4.29 -5.90 13.05
C HIS A 97 4.61 -4.60 13.80
N THR A 98 5.77 -3.99 13.55
CA THR A 98 6.28 -2.86 14.33
C THR A 98 5.74 -1.53 13.83
N VAL A 99 5.28 -0.67 14.74
CA VAL A 99 4.92 0.73 14.47
C VAL A 99 6.16 1.65 14.58
N PRO A 100 6.22 2.80 13.86
CA PRO A 100 5.23 3.31 12.91
C PRO A 100 5.22 2.51 11.60
N GLN A 101 4.02 2.27 11.05
CA GLN A 101 3.84 1.66 9.72
C GLN A 101 3.25 2.70 8.78
N VAL A 102 3.89 2.86 7.62
CA VAL A 102 3.42 3.71 6.54
C VAL A 102 3.23 2.78 5.33
N PRO A 103 2.04 2.17 5.16
CA PRO A 103 1.80 1.25 4.06
C PRO A 103 1.98 2.00 2.74
N GLN A 104 2.96 1.56 1.97
CA GLN A 104 3.29 2.11 0.67
C GLN A 104 2.32 1.54 -0.36
N VAL A 105 1.15 2.16 -0.50
CA VAL A 105 0.26 1.87 -1.63
C VAL A 105 0.54 2.90 -2.72
N LEU A 106 1.33 2.42 -3.69
CA LEU A 106 1.56 2.94 -5.03
C LEU A 106 0.91 4.32 -5.32
N CYS A 107 1.60 5.39 -4.93
CA CYS A 107 1.68 6.59 -5.75
C CYS A 107 3.00 6.50 -6.52
N GLU A 108 2.93 6.62 -7.84
CA GLU A 108 4.05 6.57 -8.80
C GLU A 108 5.12 7.68 -8.63
N TRP A 109 5.29 8.24 -7.42
CA TRP A 109 6.09 9.43 -7.14
C TRP A 109 6.95 9.44 -5.85
N GLU A 110 7.10 8.37 -5.05
CA GLU A 110 7.76 8.49 -3.71
C GLU A 110 8.92 7.53 -3.37
N ALA A 111 9.91 7.35 -4.24
CA ALA A 111 11.22 6.88 -3.77
C ALA A 111 11.93 7.93 -2.89
N TYR A 112 11.72 9.22 -3.19
CA TYR A 112 12.42 10.34 -2.56
C TYR A 112 11.93 10.63 -1.13
N TRP A 113 10.63 10.58 -0.91
CA TRP A 113 10.01 10.87 0.39
C TRP A 113 10.28 9.79 1.43
N VAL A 114 10.20 8.52 1.04
CA VAL A 114 10.57 7.40 1.92
C VAL A 114 12.06 7.47 2.26
N ALA A 115 12.93 7.74 1.30
CA ALA A 115 14.36 7.91 1.55
C ALA A 115 14.64 9.11 2.48
N LEU A 116 13.94 10.24 2.28
CA LEU A 116 14.06 11.43 3.12
C LEU A 116 13.56 11.17 4.55
N MET A 117 12.42 10.48 4.71
CA MET A 117 11.90 10.07 6.01
C MET A 117 12.86 9.12 6.72
N ILE A 118 13.35 8.07 6.04
CA ILE A 118 14.28 7.09 6.61
C ILE A 118 15.60 7.78 7.03
N SER A 119 16.09 8.71 6.22
CA SER A 119 17.27 9.52 6.53
C SER A 119 17.06 10.36 7.81
N LYS A 120 15.92 11.04 7.92
CA LYS A 120 15.58 11.91 9.06
C LYS A 120 15.20 11.15 10.34
N LEU A 121 14.71 9.92 10.22
CA LEU A 121 14.45 9.01 11.34
C LEU A 121 15.72 8.36 11.91
N ARG A 122 16.77 8.21 11.10
CA ARG A 122 18.05 7.61 11.51
C ARG A 122 19.03 8.61 12.15
N SER A 123 18.90 9.91 11.86
CA SER A 123 19.72 10.96 12.48
C SER A 123 19.38 11.20 13.96
#